data_AF-A0A5E7ZYR0-F1
#
_entry.id   AF-A0A5E7ZYR0-F1
#
_cell.length_a   1.000
_cell.length_b   1.000
_cell.length_c   1.000
_cell.angle_alpha   90.00
_cell.angle_beta   90.00
_cell.angle_gamma   90.00
#
_symmetry.space_group_name_H-M   'P 1'
#
loop_
_entity.id
_entity.type
_entity.pdbx_description
1 polymer ?
#
loop_
_entity_poly.entity_id
_entity_poly.type
_entity_poly.pdbx_seq_one_letter_code
_entity_poly.pdbx_strand_id
1 'polypeptide(L)'
;MNDAYENALRTVADSYDAEVARWGGKSLSRVATIVVSSGAFFNRLRDGKTFSVTNLQKFALWFRVPANWPDRKIPHDAATALTSIGRPPFPANAMPHSYGKNDASVDCNRPAVFQSKAAR
;
A
#
# COMPACT_ATOMS: atom_id res chain seq x y z
N MET A 1 -7.82 -21.28 -6.71
CA MET A 1 -6.98 -20.06 -6.62
C MET A 1 -7.93 -18.87 -6.55
N ASN A 2 -7.47 -17.70 -6.09
CA ASN A 2 -8.37 -16.58 -5.84
C ASN A 2 -8.50 -15.77 -7.15
N ASP A 3 -9.29 -16.29 -8.10
CA ASP A 3 -9.43 -15.76 -9.46
C ASP A 3 -9.78 -14.26 -9.48
N ALA A 4 -10.51 -13.79 -8.46
CA ALA A 4 -10.81 -12.38 -8.24
C ALA A 4 -9.55 -11.52 -8.00
N TYR A 5 -8.57 -12.03 -7.25
CA TYR A 5 -7.30 -11.34 -6.98
C TYR A 5 -6.48 -11.21 -8.25
N GLU A 6 -6.37 -12.30 -9.02
CA GLU A 6 -5.63 -12.32 -10.27
C GLU A 6 -6.28 -11.39 -11.31
N ASN A 7 -7.61 -11.39 -11.41
CA ASN A 7 -8.35 -10.51 -12.31
C ASN A 7 -8.17 -9.02 -11.95
N ALA A 8 -8.20 -8.70 -10.66
CA ALA A 8 -7.95 -7.35 -10.20
C ALA A 8 -6.50 -6.91 -10.47
N LEU A 9 -5.51 -7.79 -10.30
CA LEU A 9 -4.12 -7.48 -10.67
C LEU A 9 -3.93 -7.29 -12.18
N ARG A 10 -4.68 -8.03 -13.02
CA ARG A 10 -4.70 -7.78 -14.47
C ARG A 10 -5.23 -6.38 -14.77
N THR A 11 -6.34 -5.98 -14.16
CA THR A 11 -6.92 -4.63 -14.30
C THR A 11 -5.92 -3.53 -13.92
N VAL A 12 -5.18 -3.74 -12.82
CA VAL A 12 -4.11 -2.81 -12.38
C VAL A 12 -2.96 -2.77 -13.41
N ALA A 13 -2.55 -3.92 -13.93
CA ALA A 13 -1.49 -4.01 -14.94
C ALA A 13 -1.89 -3.29 -16.25
N ASP A 14 -3.12 -3.49 -16.72
CA ASP A 14 -3.65 -2.83 -17.91
C ASP A 14 -3.71 -1.31 -17.72
N SER A 15 -4.16 -0.86 -16.55
CA SER A 15 -4.17 0.57 -16.20
C SER A 15 -2.77 1.16 -16.18
N TYR A 16 -1.78 0.41 -15.67
CA TYR A 16 -0.39 0.86 -15.64
C TYR A 16 0.20 0.94 -17.05
N ASP A 17 -0.08 -0.04 -17.92
CA ASP A 17 0.39 -0.02 -19.31
C ASP A 17 -0.21 1.15 -20.09
N ALA A 18 -1.50 1.46 -19.86
CA ALA A 18 -2.14 2.65 -20.41
C ALA A 18 -1.46 3.94 -19.96
N GLU A 19 -1.10 4.07 -18.67
CA GLU A 19 -0.39 5.24 -18.18
C GLU A 19 1.06 5.32 -18.71
N VAL A 20 1.74 4.18 -18.90
CA VAL A 20 3.08 4.15 -19.52
C VAL A 20 3.00 4.60 -20.98
N ALA A 21 1.95 4.20 -21.72
CA ALA A 21 1.75 4.65 -23.09
C ALA A 21 1.50 6.16 -23.20
N ARG A 22 0.90 6.78 -22.18
CA ARG A 22 0.57 8.22 -22.16
C ARG A 22 1.72 9.10 -21.69
N TRP A 23 2.41 8.69 -20.62
CA TRP A 23 3.41 9.53 -19.95
C TRP A 23 4.85 9.04 -20.14
N GLY A 24 5.04 7.86 -20.72
CA GLY A 24 6.30 7.15 -20.71
C GLY A 24 6.58 6.52 -19.33
N GLY A 25 7.45 5.51 -19.27
CA GLY A 25 7.75 4.87 -18.00
C GLY A 25 8.47 3.53 -18.12
N LYS A 26 8.57 2.83 -16.99
CA LYS A 26 9.15 1.48 -16.94
C LYS A 26 8.10 0.48 -17.42
N SER A 27 8.49 -0.42 -18.32
CA SER A 27 7.63 -1.52 -18.76
C SER A 27 7.22 -2.44 -17.61
N LEU A 28 6.08 -3.13 -17.75
CA LEU A 28 5.62 -4.12 -16.78
C LEU A 28 6.66 -5.22 -16.51
N SER A 29 7.41 -5.65 -17.52
CA SER A 29 8.51 -6.62 -17.34
C SER A 29 9.60 -6.08 -16.41
N ARG A 30 9.93 -4.78 -16.54
CA ARG A 30 10.92 -4.14 -15.66
C ARG A 30 10.39 -4.00 -14.24
N VAL A 31 9.13 -3.60 -14.07
CA VAL A 31 8.46 -3.53 -12.76
C VAL A 31 8.44 -4.91 -12.10
N ALA A 32 8.07 -5.96 -12.83
CA ALA A 32 8.03 -7.31 -12.29
C ALA A 32 9.40 -7.84 -11.86
N THR A 33 10.47 -7.40 -12.54
CA THR A 33 11.84 -7.70 -12.13
C THR A 33 12.20 -6.98 -10.83
N ILE A 34 11.74 -5.75 -10.62
CA ILE A 34 12.00 -4.98 -9.38
C ILE A 34 11.26 -5.59 -8.18
N VAL A 35 10.00 -6.01 -8.36
CA VAL A 35 9.13 -6.41 -7.24
C VAL A 35 9.36 -7.87 -6.82
N VAL A 36 9.55 -8.78 -7.79
CA VAL A 36 9.64 -10.23 -7.53
C VAL A 36 10.79 -10.92 -8.29
N SER A 37 11.73 -10.16 -8.86
CA SER A 37 12.85 -10.71 -9.64
C SER A 37 12.41 -11.61 -10.81
N SER A 38 11.23 -11.33 -11.38
CA SER A 38 10.70 -12.14 -12.49
C SER A 38 10.03 -11.28 -13.56
N GLY A 39 10.77 -10.96 -14.62
CA GLY A 39 10.26 -10.13 -15.73
C GLY A 39 9.09 -10.76 -16.51
N ALA A 40 8.95 -12.09 -16.48
CA ALA A 40 7.86 -12.80 -17.15
C ALA A 40 6.58 -12.91 -16.30
N PHE A 41 6.50 -12.25 -15.14
CA PHE A 41 5.36 -12.39 -14.24
C PHE A 41 4.03 -12.01 -14.90
N PHE A 42 3.93 -10.81 -15.47
CA PHE A 42 2.68 -10.33 -16.08
C PHE A 42 2.28 -11.10 -17.34
N ASN A 43 3.26 -11.58 -18.11
CA ASN A 43 2.98 -12.49 -19.23
C ASN A 43 2.32 -13.78 -18.72
N ARG A 44 2.90 -14.40 -17.69
CA ARG A 44 2.31 -15.58 -17.06
C ARG A 44 0.95 -15.29 -16.43
N LEU A 45 0.72 -14.06 -15.93
CA LEU A 45 -0.55 -13.66 -15.33
C LEU A 45 -1.65 -13.59 -16.38
N ARG A 46 -1.30 -13.09 -17.58
CA ARG A 46 -2.18 -13.10 -18.75
C ARG A 46 -2.45 -14.51 -19.27
N ASP A 47 -1.44 -15.38 -19.24
CA ASP A 47 -1.57 -16.80 -19.62
C ASP A 47 -2.37 -17.65 -18.61
N GLY A 48 -2.83 -17.06 -17.50
CA GLY A 48 -3.61 -17.77 -16.48
C GLY A 48 -2.81 -18.80 -15.68
N LYS A 49 -1.49 -18.62 -15.57
CA LYS A 49 -0.65 -19.50 -14.74
C LYS A 49 -0.89 -19.25 -13.26
N THR A 50 -0.51 -20.22 -12.45
CA THR A 50 -0.65 -20.19 -11.00
C THR A 50 0.48 -19.40 -10.32
N PHE A 51 0.14 -18.58 -9.32
CA PHE A 51 1.09 -17.75 -8.57
C PHE A 51 0.97 -17.92 -7.05
N SER A 52 2.06 -17.64 -6.33
CA SER A 52 2.01 -17.55 -4.89
C SER A 52 1.28 -16.27 -4.45
N VAL A 53 0.43 -16.39 -3.43
CA VAL A 53 -0.28 -15.25 -2.81
C VAL A 53 0.71 -14.16 -2.37
N THR A 54 1.88 -14.55 -1.87
CA THR A 54 2.95 -13.62 -1.47
C THR A 54 3.42 -12.73 -2.63
N ASN A 55 3.59 -13.28 -3.83
CA ASN A 55 4.01 -12.49 -5.00
C ASN A 55 2.89 -11.54 -5.43
N LEU A 56 1.64 -12.00 -5.44
CA LEU A 56 0.48 -11.17 -5.74
C LEU A 56 0.36 -9.98 -4.75
N GLN A 57 0.57 -10.22 -3.46
CA GLN A 57 0.57 -9.19 -2.42
C GLN A 57 1.69 -8.16 -2.60
N LYS A 58 2.90 -8.59 -2.98
CA LYS A 58 4.01 -7.66 -3.25
C LYS A 58 3.65 -6.66 -4.35
N PHE A 59 2.99 -7.12 -5.42
CA PHE A 59 2.50 -6.24 -6.48
C PHE A 59 1.41 -5.29 -5.98
N ALA A 60 0.41 -5.80 -5.25
CA ALA A 60 -0.64 -4.95 -4.69
C ALA A 60 -0.07 -3.84 -3.79
N LEU A 61 0.93 -4.14 -2.96
CA LEU A 61 1.62 -3.15 -2.12
C LEU A 61 2.42 -2.14 -2.95
N TRP A 62 3.13 -2.60 -3.98
CA TRP A 62 3.91 -1.71 -4.85
C TRP A 62 3.02 -0.73 -5.62
N PHE A 63 1.91 -1.20 -6.21
CA PHE A 63 0.97 -0.36 -6.95
C PHE A 63 0.13 0.58 -6.05
N ARG A 64 0.08 0.35 -4.73
CA ARG A 64 -0.56 1.29 -3.79
C ARG A 64 0.25 2.56 -3.54
N VAL A 65 1.50 2.63 -4.00
CA VAL A 65 2.35 3.82 -3.85
C VAL A 65 2.20 4.70 -5.10
N PRO A 66 1.64 5.92 -5.01
CA PRO A 66 1.43 6.77 -6.18
C PRO A 66 2.72 7.08 -6.94
N ALA A 67 3.85 7.26 -6.24
CA ALA A 67 5.16 7.54 -6.85
C ALA A 67 5.68 6.44 -7.79
N ASN A 68 5.11 5.23 -7.73
CA ASN A 68 5.45 4.13 -8.62
C ASN A 68 4.72 4.19 -9.96
N TRP A 69 3.71 5.06 -10.09
CA TRP A 69 2.96 5.27 -11.33
C TRP A 69 3.61 6.33 -12.22
N PRO A 70 3.43 6.25 -13.55
CA PRO A 70 3.99 7.21 -14.51
C PRO A 70 3.66 8.69 -14.20
N ASP A 71 2.38 9.04 -14.00
CA ASP A 71 1.95 10.40 -13.60
C ASP A 71 1.98 10.62 -12.07
N ARG A 72 2.63 9.73 -11.32
CA ARG A 72 2.66 9.74 -9.85
C ARG A 72 1.28 9.73 -9.18
N LYS A 73 0.25 9.27 -9.89
CA LYS A 73 -1.13 9.14 -9.45
C LYS A 73 -1.65 7.74 -9.79
N ILE A 74 -2.54 7.24 -8.96
CA ILE A 74 -3.20 5.95 -9.17
C ILE A 74 -4.47 6.18 -9.98
N PRO A 75 -4.62 5.61 -11.18
CA PRO A 75 -5.85 5.67 -11.97
C PRO A 75 -7.04 5.09 -11.19
N HIS A 76 -8.24 5.59 -11.48
CA HIS A 76 -9.45 5.20 -10.76
C HIS A 76 -9.74 3.70 -10.84
N ASP A 77 -9.59 3.10 -12.03
CA ASP A 77 -9.85 1.68 -12.26
C ASP A 77 -8.86 0.81 -11.47
N ALA A 78 -7.58 1.19 -11.45
CA ALA A 78 -6.56 0.55 -10.65
C ALA A 78 -6.82 0.70 -9.14
N ALA A 79 -7.25 1.87 -8.68
CA ALA A 79 -7.57 2.10 -7.27
C ALA A 79 -8.76 1.22 -6.81
N THR A 80 -9.78 1.07 -7.66
CA THR A 80 -10.94 0.21 -7.42
C THR A 80 -10.53 -1.26 -7.35
N ALA A 81 -9.71 -1.72 -8.30
CA ALA A 81 -9.16 -3.08 -8.31
C ALA A 81 -8.24 -3.36 -7.10
N LEU A 82 -7.40 -2.40 -6.69
CA LEU A 82 -6.55 -2.54 -5.49
C LEU A 82 -7.36 -2.60 -4.19
N THR A 83 -8.57 -2.03 -4.19
CA THR A 83 -9.49 -2.08 -3.06
C THR A 83 -10.20 -3.44 -3.00
N SER A 84 -10.59 -4.00 -4.14
CA SER A 84 -11.24 -5.33 -4.23
C SER A 84 -10.30 -6.49 -3.87
N ILE A 85 -9.00 -6.33 -4.11
CA ILE A 85 -7.92 -7.26 -3.71
C ILE A 85 -7.82 -7.43 -2.18
N GLY A 86 -8.45 -6.54 -1.42
CA GLY A 86 -8.52 -6.59 0.02
C GLY A 86 -7.76 -5.43 0.65
N ARG A 87 -8.51 -4.59 1.38
CA ARG A 87 -8.02 -3.99 2.63
C ARG A 87 -7.23 -5.09 3.35
N PRO A 88 -6.01 -4.83 3.87
CA PRO A 88 -5.40 -5.80 4.77
C PRO A 88 -6.49 -6.21 5.78
N PRO A 89 -6.72 -7.51 6.05
CA PRO A 89 -7.55 -7.86 7.18
C PRO A 89 -6.95 -7.07 8.34
N PHE A 90 -7.74 -6.18 8.95
CA PHE A 90 -7.32 -5.66 10.24
C PHE A 90 -6.96 -6.90 11.05
N PRO A 91 -5.77 -6.97 11.68
CA PRO A 91 -5.54 -8.07 12.59
C PRO A 91 -6.74 -8.06 13.53
N ALA A 92 -7.48 -9.17 13.61
CA ALA A 92 -8.59 -9.31 14.55
C ALA A 92 -8.12 -9.13 16.02
N ASN A 93 -6.81 -8.93 16.22
CA ASN A 93 -6.15 -8.50 17.44
C ASN A 93 -6.04 -6.98 17.63
N ALA A 94 -6.66 -6.13 16.80
CA ALA A 94 -7.06 -4.81 17.24
C ALA A 94 -8.23 -4.95 18.22
N MET A 95 -7.98 -5.64 19.35
CA MET A 95 -8.77 -5.46 20.54
C MET A 95 -8.92 -3.95 20.75
N PRO A 96 -10.12 -3.45 21.09
CA PRO A 96 -10.20 -2.14 21.71
C PRO A 96 -9.28 -2.25 22.93
N HIS A 97 -8.19 -1.49 22.92
CA HIS A 97 -7.44 -1.28 24.14
C HIS A 97 -8.48 -0.70 25.09
N SER A 98 -8.97 -1.51 26.04
CA SER A 98 -9.71 -1.00 27.17
C SER A 98 -8.78 0.05 27.74
N TYR A 99 -9.11 1.33 27.52
CA TYR A 99 -8.48 2.40 28.26
C TYR A 99 -8.63 1.98 29.71
N GLY A 100 -7.50 1.61 30.31
CA GLY A 100 -7.41 1.41 31.75
C GLY A 100 -8.02 2.65 32.35
N LYS A 101 -9.18 2.46 32.96
CA LYS A 101 -10.00 3.47 33.60
C LYS A 101 -9.25 3.93 34.85
N ASN A 102 -8.08 4.58 34.71
CA ASN A 102 -7.20 4.94 35.83
C ASN A 102 -6.15 6.05 35.55
N ASP A 103 -6.20 6.81 34.44
CA ASP A 103 -5.20 7.90 34.24
C ASP A 103 -5.76 9.17 33.57
N ALA A 104 -6.99 9.54 33.91
CA ALA A 104 -7.55 10.84 33.58
C ALA A 104 -7.92 11.61 34.85
N SER A 105 -6.90 11.94 35.65
CA SER A 105 -6.98 13.11 36.53
C SER A 105 -5.71 13.93 36.33
N VAL A 106 -5.71 14.73 35.26
CA VAL A 106 -4.73 15.81 35.12
C VAL A 106 -5.09 16.84 36.17
N ASP A 107 -4.34 16.85 37.27
CA ASP A 107 -4.44 17.91 38.27
C ASP A 107 -3.87 19.20 37.66
N CYS A 108 -4.75 20.11 37.26
CA CYS A 108 -4.39 21.36 36.59
C CYS A 108 -3.74 22.39 37.54
N ASN A 109 -3.33 22.01 38.74
CA ASN A 109 -2.86 22.94 39.77
C ASN A 109 -1.36 22.84 40.05
N ARG A 110 -0.54 22.86 38.99
CA ARG A 110 0.92 22.95 39.14
C ARG A 110 1.39 24.41 38.93
N PRO A 111 1.85 25.13 39.97
CA PRO A 111 2.42 26.46 39.78
C PRO A 111 3.74 26.36 39.00
N ALA A 112 3.85 27.16 37.95
CA ALA A 112 5.05 27.28 37.12
C ALA A 112 6.19 27.90 37.93
N VAL A 113 7.25 27.13 38.18
CA VAL A 113 8.51 27.65 38.75
C VAL A 113 9.26 28.40 37.65
N PHE A 114 9.20 29.73 37.69
CA PHE A 114 10.06 30.61 36.90
C PHE A 114 11.49 30.52 37.44
N GLN A 115 12.41 29.87 36.70
CA GLN A 115 13.84 30.05 36.92
C GLN A 115 14.33 31.29 36.18
N SER A 116 14.50 32.39 36.92
CA SER A 116 15.21 33.57 36.44
C SER A 116 16.72 33.35 36.59
N LYS A 117 17.40 33.12 35.46
CA LYS A 117 18.86 33.19 35.36
C LYS A 117 19.26 34.66 35.26
N ALA A 118 19.93 35.20 36.29
CA ALA A 118 20.59 36.50 36.21
C ALA A 118 22.07 36.35 36.55
N ALA A 119 22.89 36.81 35.61
CA ALA A 119 24.34 36.87 35.69
C ALA A 119 24.79 38.06 36.54
N ARG A 120 25.73 37.82 37.47
CA ARG A 120 26.98 38.58 37.59
C ARG A 120 27.97 37.87 38.49
#